data_AF-A0A251UWY1-F1
#
_entry.id   AF-A0A251UWY1-F1
#
_cell.length_a   1.000
_cell.length_b   1.000
_cell.length_c   1.000
_cell.angle_alpha   90.00
_cell.angle_beta   90.00
_cell.angle_gamma   90.00
#
_symmetry.space_group_name_H-M   'P 1'
#
loop_
_entity.id
_entity.type
_entity.pdbx_description
1 polymer ?
#
loop_
_entity_poly.entity_id
_entity_poly.type
_entity_poly.pdbx_seq_one_letter_code
_entity_poly.pdbx_strand_id
1 'polypeptide(L)' 'MPEEDLLELKFRLLDGSDIGPFMYPPASTVAMLKERIVTEWPKVGSWLIICRKF' A
#
# COMPACT_ATOMS: atom_id res chain seq x y z
N MET A 1 26.28 6.91 10.67
CA MET A 1 25.34 5.81 10.38
C MET A 1 24.08 6.51 9.95
N PRO A 2 23.64 6.43 8.67
CA PRO A 2 22.39 7.07 8.31
C PRO A 2 21.30 6.28 9.01
N GLU A 3 20.74 6.89 10.05
CA GLU A 3 19.41 6.54 10.54
C GLU A 3 18.51 6.40 9.32
N GLU A 4 17.91 5.22 9.19
CA GLU A 4 17.19 4.84 7.99
C GLU A 4 16.03 5.85 7.83
N ASP A 5 16.13 6.76 6.86
CA ASP A 5 15.11 7.77 6.49
C ASP A 5 13.85 7.08 5.94
N LEU A 6 13.28 6.17 6.70
CA LEU A 6 12.11 5.39 6.35
C LEU A 6 10.90 6.32 6.45
N LEU A 7 10.20 6.42 5.33
CA LEU A 7 8.96 7.18 5.21
C LEU A 7 7.80 6.32 5.70
N GLU A 8 7.03 6.85 6.64
CA GLU A 8 5.76 6.25 7.04
C GLU A 8 4.68 6.60 6.01
N LEU A 9 4.13 5.57 5.34
CA LEU A 9 3.09 5.72 4.33
C LEU A 9 1.81 5.01 4.77
N LYS A 10 0.68 5.69 4.55
CA LYS A 10 -0.67 5.19 4.81
C LYS A 10 -1.54 5.43 3.58
N PHE A 11 -2.25 4.39 3.13
CA PHE A 11 -3.01 4.43 1.89
C PHE A 11 -4.50 4.47 2.18
N ARG A 12 -5.15 5.58 1.81
CA ARG A 12 -6.61 5.69 1.90
C ARG A 12 -7.28 5.05 0.70
N LEU A 13 -8.23 4.16 0.98
CA LEU A 13 -9.06 3.50 0.00
C LEU A 13 -10.33 4.31 -0.29
N LEU A 14 -11.02 3.96 -1.38
CA LEU A 14 -12.23 4.65 -1.86
C LEU A 14 -13.43 4.50 -0.91
N ASP A 15 -13.46 3.45 -0.11
CA ASP A 15 -14.47 3.19 0.92
C ASP A 15 -14.20 3.99 2.21
N GLY A 16 -13.12 4.77 2.26
CA GLY A 16 -12.69 5.53 3.44
C GLY A 16 -11.86 4.71 4.43
N SER A 17 -11.65 3.41 4.16
CA SER A 17 -10.73 2.58 4.93
C SER A 17 -9.29 2.97 4.62
N ASP A 18 -8.37 2.69 5.54
CA ASP A 18 -6.96 2.94 5.31
C ASP A 18 -6.14 1.64 5.46
N ILE A 19 -5.15 1.44 4.59
CA ILE A 19 -4.15 0.36 4.68
C ILE A 19 -2.82 0.94 5.16
N GLY A 20 -2.25 0.35 6.21
CA GLY A 20 -0.99 0.79 6.84
C GLY A 20 -1.20 1.20 8.31
N PRO A 21 -0.21 1.86 8.94
CA PRO A 21 1.00 2.45 8.36
C PRO A 21 2.10 1.45 7.98
N PHE A 22 2.91 1.79 6.98
CA PHE A 22 4.07 1.02 6.53
C PHE A 22 5.31 1.91 6.40
N MET A 23 6.48 1.37 6.72
CA MET A 23 7.75 2.06 6.62
C MET A 23 8.45 1.70 5.31
N TYR A 24 8.81 2.70 4.51
CA TYR A 24 9.47 2.51 3.22
C TYR A 24 10.72 3.37 3.08
N PRO A 25 11.82 2.82 2.55
CA PRO A 25 12.95 3.66 2.13
C PRO A 25 12.52 4.69 1.08
N PRO A 26 13.14 5.87 0.99
CA PRO A 26 12.83 6.90 -0.01
C PRO A 26 13.08 6.42 -1.45
N ALA A 27 13.96 5.42 -1.61
CA ALA A 27 14.25 4.77 -2.89
C ALA A 27 13.15 3.77 -3.34
N SER A 28 12.11 3.55 -2.54
CA SER A 28 11.02 2.62 -2.88
C SER A 28 10.27 3.08 -4.12
N THR A 29 10.04 2.16 -5.05
CA THR A 29 9.33 2.47 -6.29
C THR A 29 7.82 2.45 -6.10
N VAL A 30 7.11 3.21 -6.94
CA VAL A 30 5.64 3.20 -6.96
C VAL A 30 5.07 1.81 -7.29
N ALA A 31 5.80 0.99 -8.06
CA ALA A 31 5.40 -0.38 -8.35
C ALA A 31 5.33 -1.24 -7.07
N MET A 32 6.39 -1.20 -6.23
CA MET A 32 6.41 -1.92 -4.95
C MET A 32 5.28 -1.46 -4.01
N LEU A 33 5.02 -0.15 -3.94
CA LEU A 33 3.94 0.38 -3.12
C LEU A 33 2.57 -0.16 -3.59
N LYS A 34 2.33 -0.21 -4.91
CA LYS A 34 1.11 -0.76 -5.49
C LYS A 34 0.93 -2.25 -5.21
N GLU A 35 1.99 -3.04 -5.35
CA GLU A 35 1.96 -4.48 -5.03
C GLU A 35 1.59 -4.72 -3.57
N ARG A 36 2.11 -3.89 -2.64
CA ARG A 36 1.75 -3.99 -1.23
C ARG A 36 0.27 -3.71 -0.99
N ILE A 37 -0.27 -2.65 -1.59
CA ILE A 37 -1.69 -2.30 -1.47
C ILE A 37 -2.58 -3.44 -1.97
N VAL A 38 -2.22 -4.08 -3.08
CA VAL A 38 -2.95 -5.23 -3.63
C VAL A 38 -2.86 -6.44 -2.69
N THR A 39 -1.70 -6.68 -2.09
CA THR A 39 -1.47 -7.82 -1.19
C THR A 39 -2.22 -7.68 0.13
N GLU A 40 -2.19 -6.48 0.71
CA GLU A 40 -2.82 -6.16 2.01
C GLU A 40 -4.30 -5.77 1.86
N TRP A 41 -4.86 -5.89 0.65
CA TRP A 41 -6.25 -5.53 0.40
C TRP A 41 -7.20 -6.38 1.26
N PRO A 42 -8.21 -5.78 1.92
CA PRO A 42 -9.14 -6.52 2.75
C PRO A 42 -9.87 -7.59 1.93
N LYS A 43 -9.69 -8.85 2.33
CA LYS A 43 -10.16 -10.02 1.57
C LYS A 43 -11.68 -10.21 1.59
N VAL A 44 -12.41 -9.41 2.38
CA VAL A 44 -13.86 -9.49 2.52
C VAL A 44 -14.52 -8.84 1.30
N GLY A 45 -14.84 -9.65 0.29
CA GLY A 45 -15.72 -9.31 -0.85
C GLY A 45 -15.10 -8.46 -1.99
N SER A 46 -13.92 -7.87 -1.79
CA SER A 46 -13.41 -6.80 -2.67
C SER A 46 -12.40 -7.25 -3.75
N TRP A 47 -12.03 -8.54 -3.79
CA TRP A 47 -11.12 -9.09 -4.82
C TRP A 47 -11.62 -8.89 -6.26
N LEU A 48 -12.94 -8.76 -6.47
CA LEU A 48 -13.50 -8.48 -7.79
C LEU A 48 -13.19 -7.07 -8.32
N ILE A 49 -12.83 -6.12 -7.46
CA ILE A 49 -12.59 -4.73 -7.86
C ILE A 49 -11.14 -4.55 -8.33
N ILE A 50 -10.18 -5.15 -7.62
CA ILE A 50 -8.76 -5.09 -7.96
C ILE A 50 -8.43 -5.88 -9.25
N CYS A 51 -9.04 -7.05 -9.48
CA CYS A 51 -8.84 -7.81 -10.72
C CYS A 51 -9.41 -7.12 -11.98
N ARG A 52 -10.20 -6.04 -11.83
CA ARG A 52 -10.88 -5.38 -12.96
C ARG A 52 -10.22 -4.06 -13.38
N LYS A 53 -9.15 -3.63 -12.70
CA LYS A 53 -8.51 -2.33 -12.92
C LYS A 53 -6.99 -2.39 -13.13
N PHE A 54 -6.39 -3.58 -13.10
CA PHE A 54 -5.02 -3.84 -13.55
C PHE A 54 -5.04 -4.74 -14.79
#